data_AF-A0A938T4G7-F1
#
_entry.id   AF-A0A938T4G7-F1
#
_cell.length_a   1.000
_cell.length_b   1.000
_cell.length_c   1.000
_cell.angle_alpha   90.00
_cell.angle_beta   90.00
_cell.angle_gamma   90.00
#
_symmetry.space_group_name_H-M   'P 1'
#
loop_
_entity.id
_entity.type
_entity.pdbx_description
1 polymer ?
#
loop_
_entity_poly.entity_id
_entity_poly.type
_entity_poly.pdbx_seq_one_letter_code
_entity_poly.pdbx_strand_id
1 'polypeptide(L)' 'MKPEFPVQKTDAEWKERLTPEQYRVLRQAGTERPFSGMYTSTKTKGIY' A
#
# COMPACT_ATOMS: atom_id res chain seq x y z
N MET A 1 6.25 -23.58 -5.71
CA MET A 1 6.85 -22.46 -6.46
C MET A 1 6.07 -21.20 -6.12
N LYS A 2 6.72 -20.05 -5.90
CA LYS A 2 5.99 -18.79 -5.68
C LYS A 2 5.34 -18.37 -7.01
N PRO A 3 4.09 -17.88 -7.02
CA PRO A 3 3.47 -17.41 -8.24
C PRO A 3 4.23 -16.21 -8.79
N GLU A 4 4.42 -16.18 -10.10
CA GLU A 4 4.91 -14.98 -10.78
C GLU A 4 3.72 -14.04 -11.02
N PHE A 5 3.77 -12.88 -10.38
CA PHE A 5 2.80 -11.82 -10.63
C PHE A 5 3.25 -10.97 -11.83
N PRO A 6 2.32 -10.42 -12.63
CA PRO A 6 2.65 -9.52 -13.73
C PRO A 6 3.45 -8.28 -13.31
N VAL A 7 3.34 -7.88 -12.05
CA VAL A 7 4.09 -6.77 -11.47
C VAL A 7 5.19 -7.32 -10.58
N GLN A 8 6.43 -7.21 -11.05
CA GLN A 8 7.64 -7.51 -10.30
C GLN A 8 8.44 -6.22 -10.12
N LYS A 9 8.83 -5.92 -8.87
CA LYS A 9 9.73 -4.83 -8.52
C LYS A 9 10.59 -5.26 -7.34
N THR A 10 11.81 -4.76 -7.32
CA THR A 10 12.73 -4.88 -6.20
C THR A 10 12.20 -4.13 -4.97
N ASP A 11 12.77 -4.44 -3.81
CA ASP A 11 12.42 -3.74 -2.58
C ASP A 11 12.75 -2.25 -2.63
N ALA A 12 13.86 -1.89 -3.27
CA ALA A 12 14.29 -0.50 -3.44
C ALA A 12 13.30 0.30 -4.31
N GLU A 13 12.88 -0.26 -5.45
CA GLU A 13 11.87 0.37 -6.31
C GLU A 13 10.52 0.54 -5.58
N TRP A 14 10.15 -0.39 -4.71
CA TRP A 14 8.94 -0.23 -3.88
C TRP A 14 9.09 0.87 -2.83
N LYS A 15 10.25 0.99 -2.18
CA LYS A 15 10.53 2.06 -1.20
C LYS A 15 10.58 3.44 -1.85
N GLU A 16 11.03 3.53 -3.09
CA GLU A 16 11.04 4.79 -3.85
C GLU A 16 9.63 5.20 -4.29
N ARG A 17 8.80 4.23 -4.70
CA ARG A 17 7.45 4.49 -5.23
C ARG A 17 6.40 4.79 -4.16
N LEU A 18 6.53 4.18 -2.98
CA LEU A 18 5.51 4.23 -1.92
C LEU A 18 5.93 5.22 -0.83
N THR A 19 4.94 5.85 -0.19
CA THR A 19 5.24 6.56 1.07
C THR A 19 5.68 5.54 2.13
N PRO A 20 6.44 5.96 3.17
CA PRO A 20 6.88 5.06 4.22
C PRO A 20 5.73 4.25 4.86
N GLU A 21 4.57 4.90 5.04
CA GLU A 21 3.39 4.26 5.62
C GLU A 21 2.74 3.25 4.65
N GLN A 22 2.62 3.59 3.36
CA GLN A 22 2.11 2.67 2.34
C GLN A 22 3.02 1.44 2.20
N TYR A 23 4.34 1.61 2.21
CA TYR A 23 5.30 0.51 2.16
C TYR A 23 5.15 -0.40 3.39
N ARG A 24 5.06 0.18 4.59
CA ARG A 24 4.85 -0.58 5.83
C ARG A 24 3.57 -1.42 5.77
N VAL A 25 2.46 -0.85 5.31
CA VAL A 25 1.18 -1.57 5.19
C VAL A 25 1.24 -2.66 4.11
N LEU A 26 1.60 -2.30 2.88
CA LEU A 26 1.51 -3.20 1.72
C LEU A 26 2.60 -4.27 1.67
N ARG A 27 3.80 -3.99 2.21
CA ARG A 27 4.98 -4.86 2.08
C ARG A 27 5.43 -5.49 3.39
N GLN A 28 5.14 -4.86 4.52
CA GLN A 28 5.51 -5.36 5.85
C GLN A 28 4.32 -5.86 6.67
N ALA A 29 3.15 -6.03 6.03
CA ALA A 29 1.91 -6.46 6.67
C ALA A 29 1.51 -5.59 7.87
N GLY A 30 1.87 -4.30 7.83
CA GLY A 30 1.45 -3.34 8.83
C GLY A 30 -0.03 -2.96 8.71
N THR A 31 -0.59 -2.45 9.80
CA THR A 31 -1.91 -1.80 9.81
C THR A 31 -1.72 -0.31 10.08
N GLU A 32 -2.46 0.54 9.37
CA GLU A 32 -2.52 1.97 9.67
C GLU A 32 -3.12 2.22 11.07
N ARG A 33 -2.90 3.41 11.63
CA ARG A 33 -3.51 3.75 12.92
C ARG A 33 -5.04 3.88 12.75
N PRO A 34 -5.82 3.61 13.82
CA PRO A 34 -7.25 3.81 13.75
C PRO A 34 -7.60 5.22 13.30
N PHE A 35 -8.52 5.30 12.33
CA PHE A 35 -9.07 6.54 11.80
C PHE A 35 -8.08 7.50 11.12
N SER A 36 -6.88 7.04 10.73
CA SER A 36 -5.86 7.89 10.09
C SER A 36 -5.78 7.78 8.57
N GLY A 37 -6.51 6.84 7.96
CA GLY A 37 -6.46 6.61 6.52
C GLY A 37 -7.00 7.80 5.74
N MET A 38 -6.36 8.14 4.62
CA MET A 38 -6.76 9.25 3.73
C MET A 38 -8.24 9.14 3.31
N TYR A 39 -8.75 7.92 3.20
CA TYR A 39 -10.11 7.62 2.78
C TYR A 39 -11.02 7.17 3.92
N THR A 40 -10.58 7.19 5.19
CA THR A 40 -11.41 6.77 6.33
C THR A 40 -12.77 7.50 6.38
N SER A 41 -12.79 8.80 6.05
CA SER A 41 -14.02 9.61 6.12
C SER A 41 -14.53 10.06 4.75
N THR A 42 -14.02 9.48 3.67
CA THR A 42 -14.50 9.83 2.32
C THR A 42 -15.94 9.37 2.12
N LYS A 43 -16.73 10.20 1.44
CA LYS A 43 -18.09 9.86 0.96
C LYS A 43 -18.19 10.00 -0.56
N THR A 44 -17.06 10.24 -1.22
CA THR A 44 -17.00 10.50 -2.65
C THR A 44 -17.37 9.23 -3.42
N LYS A 45 -18.35 9.33 -4.32
CA LYS A 45 -18.70 8.26 -5.25
C LYS A 45 -17.57 8.08 -6.27
N GLY A 46 -17.12 6.85 -6.46
CA GLY A 46 -16.01 6.53 -7.37
C GLY A 46 -15.48 5.12 -7.15
N ILE A 47 -14.28 4.86 -7.68
CA ILE A 47 -13.53 3.62 -7.54
C ILE A 47 -12.21 3.96 -6.83
N TYR A 48 -11.76 3.08 -5.93
CA TYR A 48 -10.52 3.20 -5.15
C TYR A 48 -9.57 2.04 -5.48
#